data_AF-A0AAN8ZCQ1-F1
#
_entry.id   AF-A0AAN8ZCQ1-F1
#
_cell.length_a   1.000
_cell.length_b   1.000
_cell.length_c   1.000
_cell.angle_alpha   90.00
_cell.angle_beta   90.00
_cell.angle_gamma   90.00
#
_symmetry.space_group_name_H-M   'P 1'
#
loop_
_entity.id
_entity.type
_entity.pdbx_description
1 polymer ?
#
loop_
_entity_poly.entity_id
_entity_poly.type
_entity_poly.pdbx_seq_one_letter_code
_entity_poly.pdbx_strand_id
1 'polypeptide(L)'
;MYFSWDRSVKMFTARKKILKDKDADPTEFEETVAQSFFDLENTNHDLKSDLKDLFITSAVQVDVSGNRKAVVIHVPYRLRKAFRKIHLKLVRELEKKFSGKVIIVTINGWNYSTGIKLVGTVDLQDVVLIASRRILRPPKKGSAVQRPRTRTLTAVHEAMLEDIVCPAEIVGKRVRYCHDGSKIMKSWLVGGLPMLACIPASFVAFKVFLDPKERNNTEYKLETFAAVYRKLAGKDVVFEYPVTEA
;
A
#
# COMPACT_ATOMS: atom_id res chain seq x y z
N MET A 1 4.38 48.47 10.45
CA MET A 1 3.85 47.41 9.58
C MET A 1 4.99 46.45 9.24
N TYR A 2 5.20 45.41 10.05
CA TYR A 2 6.15 44.34 9.71
C TYR A 2 5.36 43.24 9.01
N PHE A 3 5.47 43.18 7.69
CA PHE A 3 4.99 42.05 6.91
C PHE A 3 5.78 40.82 7.37
N SER A 4 5.09 39.89 8.04
CA SER A 4 5.60 38.57 8.40
C SER A 4 5.93 37.79 7.13
N TRP A 5 7.18 37.92 6.68
CA TRP A 5 7.84 36.99 5.77
C TRP A 5 8.48 35.88 6.61
N ASP A 6 7.68 34.99 7.17
CA ASP A 6 8.20 33.70 7.65
C ASP A 6 7.17 32.58 7.50
N ARG A 7 6.84 32.28 6.25
CA ARG A 7 6.13 31.04 5.88
C ARG A 7 6.76 30.31 4.69
N SER A 8 7.97 30.69 4.27
CA SER A 8 8.58 30.23 3.00
C SER A 8 9.99 29.64 3.14
N VAL A 9 10.38 29.13 4.32
CA VAL A 9 11.69 28.45 4.50
C VAL A 9 11.56 26.96 4.84
N LYS A 10 10.37 26.47 5.21
CA LYS A 10 10.16 25.04 5.51
C LYS A 10 9.98 24.12 4.28
N MET A 11 10.00 24.63 3.05
CA MET A 11 9.57 23.85 1.86
C MET A 11 10.66 23.24 0.97
N PHE A 12 11.96 23.36 1.29
CA PHE A 12 13.02 22.81 0.42
C PHE A 12 13.67 21.50 0.91
N THR A 13 13.40 21.04 2.14
CA THR A 13 14.05 19.85 2.71
C THR A 13 13.25 18.56 2.50
N ALA A 14 11.92 18.61 2.65
CA ALA A 14 11.05 17.45 2.45
C ALA A 14 11.04 16.95 0.99
N ARG A 15 11.11 17.86 0.01
CA ARG A 15 11.16 17.51 -1.42
C ARG A 15 12.36 16.66 -1.81
N LYS A 16 13.47 16.73 -1.07
CA LYS A 16 14.65 15.88 -1.31
C LYS A 16 14.37 14.39 -1.08
N LYS A 17 13.30 14.05 -0.35
CA LYS A 17 12.87 12.66 -0.10
C LYS A 17 12.00 12.10 -1.21
N ILE A 18 11.58 12.90 -2.19
CA ILE A 18 10.77 12.46 -3.33
C ILE A 18 11.67 12.44 -4.57
N LEU A 19 11.83 11.27 -5.19
CA LEU A 19 12.48 11.12 -6.49
C LEU A 19 11.50 10.55 -7.51
N LYS A 20 11.02 11.39 -8.43
CA LYS A 20 10.15 10.96 -9.53
C LYS A 20 10.97 10.64 -10.78
N ASP A 21 10.54 9.62 -11.51
CA ASP A 21 11.20 9.17 -12.75
C ASP A 21 10.92 10.06 -13.98
N LYS A 22 10.08 11.11 -13.87
CA LYS A 22 9.55 11.88 -15.02
C LYS A 22 9.34 13.39 -14.77
N ASP A 23 10.09 13.99 -13.84
CA ASP A 23 9.98 15.44 -13.51
C ASP A 23 8.54 15.95 -13.25
N ALA A 24 7.61 15.05 -12.92
CA ALA A 24 6.23 15.39 -12.67
C ALA A 24 6.10 16.04 -11.30
N ASP A 25 5.25 17.06 -11.19
CA ASP A 25 5.03 17.74 -9.91
C ASP A 25 4.56 16.76 -8.82
N PRO A 26 5.06 16.89 -7.58
CA PRO A 26 4.60 16.07 -6.47
C PRO A 26 3.12 16.34 -6.18
N THR A 27 2.37 15.27 -5.93
CA THR A 27 0.99 15.38 -5.46
C THR A 27 0.97 15.83 -3.99
N GLU A 28 -0.09 16.53 -3.58
CA GLU A 28 -0.25 17.01 -2.19
C GLU A 28 -0.12 15.88 -1.16
N PHE A 29 -0.57 14.69 -1.51
CA PHE A 29 -0.42 13.51 -0.67
C PHE A 29 1.03 13.04 -0.54
N GLU A 30 1.79 13.03 -1.63
CA GLU A 30 3.22 12.68 -1.61
C GLU A 30 4.03 13.68 -0.78
N GLU A 31 3.72 14.98 -0.89
CA GLU A 31 4.34 16.01 -0.06
C GLU A 31 4.05 15.78 1.43
N THR A 32 2.82 15.37 1.75
CA THR A 32 2.43 15.03 3.12
C THR A 32 3.22 13.84 3.66
N VAL A 33 3.39 12.78 2.86
CA VAL A 33 4.19 11.61 3.25
C VAL A 33 5.66 11.99 3.41
N ALA A 34 6.21 12.78 2.48
CA ALA A 34 7.60 13.22 2.54
C ALA A 34 7.90 14.09 3.77
N GLN A 35 6.96 14.97 4.15
CA GLN A 35 7.06 15.74 5.39
C GLN A 35 7.14 14.83 6.61
N SER A 36 6.28 13.81 6.69
CA SER A 36 6.33 12.84 7.79
C SER A 36 7.68 12.12 7.88
N PHE A 37 8.31 11.77 6.75
CA PHE A 37 9.64 11.18 6.74
C PHE A 37 10.72 12.13 7.27
N PHE A 38 10.64 13.42 6.90
CA PHE A 38 11.59 14.43 7.37
C PHE A 38 11.44 14.69 8.88
N ASP A 39 10.21 14.74 9.38
CA ASP A 39 9.96 14.92 10.81
C ASP A 39 10.48 13.72 11.63
N LEU A 40 10.33 12.50 11.10
CA LEU A 40 10.86 11.28 11.73
C LEU A 40 12.39 11.25 11.75
N GLU A 41 13.05 11.74 10.71
CA GLU A 41 14.51 11.89 10.67
C GLU A 41 15.03 12.83 11.77
N ASN A 42 14.26 13.86 12.12
CA ASN A 42 14.64 14.83 13.15
C ASN A 42 14.27 14.39 14.57
N THR A 43 13.19 13.61 14.72
CA THR A 43 12.69 13.21 16.04
C THR A 43 13.49 12.04 16.62
N ASN A 44 13.87 11.07 15.81
CA ASN A 44 14.48 9.82 16.28
C ASN A 44 15.94 9.67 15.83
N HIS A 45 16.87 9.69 16.79
CA HIS A 45 18.30 9.58 16.48
C HIS A 45 18.70 8.21 15.90
N ASP A 46 18.02 7.13 16.29
CA ASP A 46 18.33 5.76 15.82
C ASP A 46 17.98 5.51 14.35
N LEU A 47 16.98 6.21 13.83
CA LEU A 47 16.52 6.05 12.44
C LEU A 47 17.16 7.10 11.52
N LYS A 48 17.88 8.06 12.09
CA LYS A 48 18.40 9.22 11.37
C LYS A 48 19.47 8.83 10.34
N SER A 49 20.38 7.92 10.68
CA SER A 49 21.42 7.45 9.76
C SER A 49 20.81 6.73 8.55
N ASP A 50 19.88 5.82 8.80
CA ASP A 50 19.24 5.04 7.74
C ASP A 50 18.29 5.89 6.90
N LEU A 51 17.50 6.80 7.50
CA LEU A 51 16.51 7.59 6.79
C LEU A 51 17.12 8.66 5.88
N LYS A 52 18.33 9.18 6.19
CA LYS A 52 19.01 10.22 5.39
C LYS A 52 19.12 9.85 3.91
N ASP A 53 19.58 8.63 3.64
CA ASP A 53 19.83 8.13 2.28
C ASP A 53 18.57 7.57 1.61
N LEU A 54 17.47 7.45 2.35
CA LEU A 54 16.22 6.88 1.85
C LEU A 54 15.33 7.96 1.24
N PHE A 55 14.78 7.61 0.09
CA PHE A 55 13.80 8.41 -0.63
C PHE A 55 12.72 7.50 -1.22
N ILE A 56 11.56 8.09 -1.49
CA ILE A 56 10.38 7.42 -2.04
C ILE A 56 10.17 7.86 -3.48
N THR A 57 9.59 6.98 -4.28
CA THR A 57 9.24 7.26 -5.69
C THR A 57 7.87 7.92 -5.78
N SER A 58 6.89 7.35 -5.09
CA SER A 58 5.52 7.85 -5.05
C SER A 58 4.77 7.28 -3.85
N ALA A 59 3.63 7.89 -3.52
CA ALA A 59 2.73 7.40 -2.49
C ALA A 59 1.29 7.47 -2.99
N VAL A 60 0.50 6.43 -2.74
CA VAL A 60 -0.87 6.27 -3.24
C VAL A 60 -1.77 5.83 -2.09
N GLN A 61 -2.95 6.44 -1.98
CA GLN A 61 -4.01 5.95 -1.10
C GLN A 61 -4.86 4.91 -1.83
N VAL A 62 -5.14 3.80 -1.15
CA VAL A 62 -5.96 2.69 -1.67
C VAL A 62 -7.13 2.46 -0.72
N ASP A 63 -8.34 2.51 -1.25
CA ASP A 63 -9.54 2.20 -0.47
C ASP A 63 -9.66 0.68 -0.25
N VAL A 64 -9.89 0.29 1.00
CA VAL A 64 -10.05 -1.08 1.48
C VAL A 64 -11.52 -1.28 1.91
N SER A 65 -11.96 -2.54 1.96
CA SER A 65 -13.28 -2.89 2.50
C SER A 65 -13.48 -2.40 3.93
N GLY A 66 -14.69 -1.91 4.23
CA GLY A 66 -15.07 -1.44 5.56
C GLY A 66 -14.67 -0.01 5.88
N ASN A 67 -14.72 0.90 4.89
CA ASN A 67 -14.29 2.30 5.02
C ASN A 67 -12.89 2.42 5.63
N ARG A 68 -11.93 1.57 5.24
CA ARG A 68 -10.53 1.77 5.64
C ARG A 68 -9.74 2.24 4.43
N LYS A 69 -8.74 3.07 4.65
CA LYS A 69 -7.82 3.51 3.60
C LYS A 69 -6.42 3.04 3.93
N ALA A 70 -5.75 2.41 2.99
CA ALA A 70 -4.37 1.98 3.11
C ALA A 70 -3.45 2.94 2.36
N VAL A 71 -2.30 3.24 2.93
CA VAL A 71 -1.26 4.07 2.29
C VAL A 71 -0.20 3.16 1.71
N VAL A 72 -0.06 3.18 0.39
CA VAL A 72 0.95 2.44 -0.36
C VAL A 72 2.09 3.38 -0.73
N ILE A 73 3.29 3.09 -0.22
CA ILE A 73 4.49 3.88 -0.51
C ILE A 73 5.38 3.09 -1.45
N HIS A 74 5.61 3.64 -2.65
CA HIS A 74 6.51 3.08 -3.63
C HIS A 74 7.94 3.52 -3.34
N VAL A 75 8.80 2.52 -3.14
CA VAL A 75 10.21 2.68 -2.82
C VAL A 75 11.07 2.22 -4.01
N PRO A 76 12.17 2.89 -4.36
CA PRO A 76 13.08 2.40 -5.38
C PRO A 76 13.63 1.00 -5.04
N TYR A 77 13.65 0.07 -6.01
CA TYR A 77 14.12 -1.31 -5.79
C TYR A 77 15.53 -1.41 -5.17
N ARG A 78 16.41 -0.45 -5.48
CA ARG A 78 17.77 -0.39 -4.94
C ARG A 78 17.79 -0.28 -3.41
N LEU A 79 16.81 0.45 -2.85
CA LEU A 79 16.71 0.74 -1.41
C LEU A 79 15.84 -0.27 -0.65
N ARG A 80 15.22 -1.25 -1.33
CA ARG A 80 14.34 -2.27 -0.72
C ARG A 80 14.98 -2.94 0.49
N LYS A 81 16.26 -3.31 0.41
CA LYS A 81 16.96 -4.00 1.52
C LYS A 81 17.14 -3.11 2.75
N ALA A 82 17.41 -1.82 2.55
CA ALA A 82 17.52 -0.86 3.65
C ALA A 82 16.16 -0.65 4.32
N PHE A 83 15.10 -0.45 3.53
CA PHE A 83 13.74 -0.34 4.05
C PHE A 83 13.27 -1.59 4.81
N ARG A 84 13.65 -2.81 4.39
CA ARG A 84 13.32 -4.04 5.14
C ARG A 84 13.94 -4.07 6.54
N LYS A 85 15.16 -3.54 6.73
CA LYS A 85 15.80 -3.49 8.05
C LYS A 85 15.05 -2.58 9.02
N ILE A 86 14.61 -1.42 8.55
CA ILE A 86 13.92 -0.43 9.38
C ILE A 86 12.39 -0.55 9.37
N HIS A 87 11.85 -1.50 8.61
CA HIS A 87 10.42 -1.60 8.28
C HIS A 87 9.52 -1.53 9.51
N LEU A 88 9.79 -2.38 10.51
CA LEU A 88 8.99 -2.48 11.73
C LEU A 88 8.91 -1.16 12.49
N LYS A 89 10.03 -0.45 12.63
CA LYS A 89 10.10 0.83 13.36
C LYS A 89 9.43 1.94 12.53
N LEU A 90 9.73 2.00 11.24
CA LEU A 90 9.22 3.01 10.34
C LEU A 90 7.69 2.94 10.19
N VAL A 91 7.13 1.75 9.98
CA VAL A 91 5.68 1.57 9.83
C VAL A 91 4.94 1.97 11.10
N ARG A 92 5.43 1.57 12.28
CA ARG A 92 4.82 1.95 13.57
C ARG A 92 4.79 3.47 13.76
N GLU A 93 5.86 4.16 13.41
CA GLU A 93 5.94 5.61 13.55
C GLU A 93 5.07 6.34 12.51
N LEU A 94 5.02 5.86 11.27
CA LEU A 94 4.14 6.40 10.25
C LEU A 94 2.67 6.18 10.62
N GLU A 95 2.30 4.99 11.08
CA GLU A 95 0.93 4.68 11.53
C GLU A 95 0.48 5.62 12.64
N LYS A 96 1.33 5.96 13.62
CA LYS A 96 1.03 6.97 14.65
C LYS A 96 0.75 8.36 14.08
N LYS A 97 1.40 8.74 12.98
CA LYS A 97 1.23 10.06 12.35
C LYS A 97 0.01 10.12 11.43
N PHE A 98 -0.39 9.00 10.85
CA PHE A 98 -1.56 8.89 9.97
C PHE A 98 -2.86 8.56 10.72
N SER A 99 -2.80 7.92 11.89
CA SER A 99 -3.96 7.70 12.77
C SER A 99 -4.53 9.01 13.34
N GLY A 100 -3.73 10.07 13.42
CA GLY A 100 -4.10 11.36 14.00
C GLY A 100 -4.71 12.38 13.02
N LYS A 101 -4.95 12.02 11.75
CA LYS A 101 -5.49 12.97 10.75
C LYS A 101 -6.98 12.75 10.46
N VAL A 102 -7.83 13.05 11.44
CA VAL A 102 -9.19 13.60 11.25
C VAL A 102 -9.54 14.47 12.46
N ILE A 103 -9.38 15.80 12.35
CA ILE A 103 -10.19 16.76 13.12
C ILE A 103 -10.44 17.97 12.21
N ILE A 104 -11.64 18.06 11.64
CA ILE A 104 -12.30 19.34 11.39
C ILE A 104 -13.74 19.22 11.87
N VAL A 105 -13.95 19.56 13.13
CA VAL A 105 -15.21 20.16 13.55
C VAL A 105 -14.95 21.65 13.61
N THR A 106 -15.55 22.41 12.71
CA THR A 106 -15.84 23.82 12.96
C THR A 106 -17.32 24.01 12.75
N ILE A 107 -18.09 23.86 13.83
CA ILE A 107 -19.39 24.50 13.93
C ILE A 107 -19.06 25.94 14.33
N ASN A 108 -19.50 26.92 13.54
CA ASN A 108 -19.98 28.21 14.00
C ASN A 108 -20.58 28.99 12.81
N GLY A 109 -21.90 29.05 12.78
CA GLY A 109 -22.68 29.82 11.82
C GLY A 109 -24.15 29.45 11.91
N TRP A 110 -24.88 30.11 12.80
CA TRP A 110 -26.32 29.92 13.01
C TRP A 110 -27.09 30.20 11.72
N ASN A 111 -27.78 29.18 11.22
CA ASN A 111 -29.18 29.18 10.78
C ASN A 111 -29.39 27.98 9.84
N TYR A 112 -30.60 27.43 9.90
CA TYR A 112 -31.11 26.31 9.11
C TYR A 112 -30.63 24.93 9.58
N SER A 113 -31.42 24.37 10.50
CA SER A 113 -31.82 22.96 10.57
C SER A 113 -31.33 22.07 9.41
N THR A 114 -30.08 21.67 9.46
CA THR A 114 -29.54 20.54 8.70
C THR A 114 -28.55 19.84 9.62
N GLY A 115 -28.79 18.54 9.80
CA GLY A 115 -28.22 17.76 10.89
C GLY A 115 -26.70 17.79 10.96
N ILE A 116 -26.22 17.70 12.20
CA ILE A 116 -24.86 17.27 12.53
C ILE A 116 -24.61 15.96 11.79
N LYS A 117 -23.98 16.01 10.61
CA LYS A 117 -23.32 14.83 10.07
C LYS A 117 -22.09 14.64 10.93
N LEU A 118 -22.16 13.70 11.86
CA LEU A 118 -20.97 13.01 12.36
C LEU A 118 -20.24 12.51 11.11
N VAL A 119 -19.21 13.23 10.67
CA VAL A 119 -18.28 12.73 9.67
C VAL A 119 -17.59 11.58 10.39
N GLY A 120 -17.97 10.36 10.01
CA GLY A 120 -17.57 9.14 10.69
C GLY A 120 -16.08 9.15 10.97
N THR A 121 -15.73 8.66 12.15
CA THR A 121 -14.35 8.38 12.51
C THR A 121 -13.81 7.36 11.52
N VAL A 122 -12.90 7.80 10.68
CA VAL A 122 -12.16 6.96 9.75
C VAL A 122 -10.71 7.44 9.87
N ASP A 123 -9.65 6.64 9.82
CA ASP A 123 -9.45 5.29 9.31
C ASP A 123 -8.18 4.80 10.01
N LEU A 124 -8.13 3.56 10.49
CA LEU A 124 -6.83 2.92 10.75
C LEU A 124 -6.12 2.79 9.40
N GLN A 125 -5.21 3.73 9.13
CA GLN A 125 -4.43 3.74 7.91
C GLN A 125 -3.24 2.80 8.06
N ASP A 126 -3.37 1.61 7.49
CA ASP A 126 -2.26 0.68 7.35
C ASP A 126 -1.28 1.22 6.31
N VAL A 127 0.00 1.26 6.66
CA VAL A 127 1.08 1.67 5.75
C VAL A 127 1.76 0.42 5.18
N VAL A 128 1.79 0.32 3.85
CA VAL A 128 2.46 -0.78 3.13
C VAL A 128 3.56 -0.20 2.25
N LEU A 129 4.77 -0.76 2.37
CA LEU A 129 5.92 -0.36 1.55
C LEU A 129 6.09 -1.35 0.39
N ILE A 130 6.19 -0.83 -0.84
CA ILE A 130 6.31 -1.67 -2.04
C ILE A 130 7.48 -1.19 -2.88
N ALA A 131 8.33 -2.10 -3.34
CA ALA A 131 9.38 -1.74 -4.27
C ALA A 131 8.80 -1.43 -5.66
N SER A 132 9.16 -0.28 -6.23
CA SER A 132 8.90 0.06 -7.62
C SER A 132 9.67 -0.88 -8.53
N ARG A 133 8.93 -1.69 -9.29
CA ARG A 133 9.46 -2.72 -10.19
C ARG A 133 8.93 -2.48 -11.60
N ARG A 134 9.79 -2.63 -12.60
CA ARG A 134 9.44 -2.45 -14.01
C ARG A 134 9.14 -3.80 -14.66
N ILE A 135 7.95 -3.94 -15.24
CA ILE A 135 7.54 -5.12 -16.02
C ILE A 135 7.87 -4.86 -17.49
N LEU A 136 8.66 -5.77 -18.09
CA LEU A 136 8.91 -5.74 -19.53
C LEU A 136 7.93 -6.67 -20.24
N ARG A 137 7.38 -6.18 -21.35
CA ARG A 137 6.54 -6.99 -22.23
C ARG A 137 7.35 -8.17 -22.77
N PRO A 138 6.72 -9.36 -22.91
CA PRO A 138 7.36 -10.47 -23.60
C PRO A 138 7.91 -10.03 -24.97
N PRO A 139 9.13 -10.42 -25.34
CA PRO A 139 9.67 -10.13 -26.67
C PRO A 139 8.79 -10.78 -27.75
N LYS A 140 8.71 -10.15 -28.93
CA LYS A 140 7.97 -10.72 -30.08
C LYS A 140 8.67 -11.99 -30.57
N LYS A 141 7.91 -12.94 -31.11
CA LYS A 141 8.45 -14.18 -31.70
C LYS A 141 9.49 -13.83 -32.77
N GLY A 142 10.69 -14.40 -32.67
CA GLY A 142 11.81 -14.14 -33.59
C GLY A 142 12.72 -12.96 -33.24
N SER A 143 12.49 -12.24 -32.14
CA SER A 143 13.43 -11.21 -31.68
C SER A 143 14.60 -11.82 -30.90
N ALA A 144 15.82 -11.34 -31.18
CA ALA A 144 17.04 -11.75 -30.49
C ALA A 144 17.16 -11.17 -29.06
N VAL A 145 16.38 -10.14 -28.74
CA VAL A 145 16.42 -9.46 -27.44
C VAL A 145 15.75 -10.33 -26.37
N GLN A 146 16.54 -10.94 -25.49
CA GLN A 146 16.05 -11.70 -24.37
C GLN A 146 15.71 -10.78 -23.18
N ARG A 147 14.50 -10.93 -22.63
CA ARG A 147 14.11 -10.20 -21.42
C ARG A 147 14.77 -10.82 -20.17
N PRO A 148 15.24 -10.00 -19.22
CA PRO A 148 15.66 -10.49 -17.91
C PRO A 148 14.50 -11.17 -17.16
N ARG A 149 14.77 -12.31 -16.51
CA ARG A 149 13.75 -13.07 -15.76
C ARG A 149 13.10 -12.23 -14.65
N THR A 150 13.88 -11.38 -13.99
CA THR A 150 13.44 -10.47 -12.92
C THR A 150 12.42 -9.42 -13.37
N ARG A 151 12.33 -9.14 -14.68
CA ARG A 151 11.37 -8.18 -15.26
C ARG A 151 10.17 -8.86 -15.93
N THR A 152 9.95 -10.14 -15.65
CA THR A 152 8.75 -10.87 -16.09
C THR A 152 7.58 -10.59 -15.15
N LEU A 153 6.36 -10.67 -15.68
CA LEU A 153 5.14 -10.44 -14.90
C LEU A 153 5.06 -11.35 -13.67
N THR A 154 5.34 -12.65 -13.84
CA THR A 154 5.30 -13.65 -12.76
C THR A 154 6.31 -13.35 -11.66
N ALA A 155 7.58 -13.11 -12.00
CA ALA A 155 8.62 -12.79 -11.03
C ALA A 155 8.34 -11.48 -10.29
N VAL A 156 7.78 -10.48 -10.97
CA VAL A 156 7.39 -9.21 -10.34
C VAL A 156 6.24 -9.41 -9.35
N HIS A 157 5.20 -10.18 -9.71
CA HIS A 157 4.09 -10.47 -8.78
C HIS A 157 4.55 -11.23 -7.54
N GLU A 158 5.37 -12.27 -7.70
CA GLU A 158 5.88 -13.05 -6.57
C GLU A 158 6.61 -12.17 -5.57
N ALA A 159 7.44 -11.27 -6.09
CA ALA A 159 8.26 -10.43 -5.25
C ALA A 159 7.51 -9.18 -4.75
N MET A 160 6.40 -8.78 -5.37
CA MET A 160 5.44 -7.82 -4.80
C MET A 160 4.71 -8.41 -3.60
N LEU A 161 4.32 -9.70 -3.64
CA LEU A 161 3.69 -10.36 -2.50
C LEU A 161 4.62 -10.39 -1.28
N GLU A 162 5.91 -10.66 -1.48
CA GLU A 162 6.91 -10.57 -0.42
C GLU A 162 7.01 -9.16 0.19
N ASP A 163 6.87 -8.11 -0.63
CA ASP A 163 6.97 -6.73 -0.15
C ASP A 163 5.75 -6.33 0.67
N ILE A 164 4.56 -6.74 0.22
CA ILE A 164 3.29 -6.43 0.90
C ILE A 164 3.20 -7.10 2.26
N VAL A 165 3.66 -8.34 2.38
CA VAL A 165 3.47 -9.15 3.60
C VAL A 165 4.59 -8.97 4.63
N CYS A 166 5.62 -8.17 4.35
CA CYS A 166 6.66 -7.85 5.33
C CYS A 166 6.03 -7.29 6.62
N PRO A 167 6.42 -7.76 7.83
CA PRO A 167 7.54 -8.64 8.17
C PRO A 167 7.36 -10.14 7.90
N ALA A 168 6.12 -10.61 7.74
CA ALA A 168 5.81 -12.04 7.67
C ALA A 168 6.36 -12.72 6.41
N GLU A 169 6.87 -13.92 6.61
CA GLU A 169 7.38 -14.78 5.54
C GLU A 169 6.27 -15.66 4.97
N ILE A 170 6.38 -15.92 3.67
CA ILE A 170 5.42 -16.74 2.93
C ILE A 170 5.94 -18.18 2.93
N VAL A 171 5.22 -19.07 3.60
CA VAL A 171 5.53 -20.50 3.71
C VAL A 171 5.18 -21.24 2.43
N GLY A 172 4.05 -20.86 1.81
CA GLY A 172 3.52 -21.60 0.67
C GLY A 172 2.54 -20.79 -0.16
N LYS A 173 2.35 -21.23 -1.41
CA LYS A 173 1.38 -20.66 -2.33
C LYS A 173 0.62 -21.80 -2.99
N ARG A 174 -0.71 -21.70 -3.05
CA ARG A 174 -1.57 -22.68 -3.74
C ARG A 174 -2.50 -21.92 -4.67
N VAL A 175 -2.49 -22.28 -5.95
CA VAL A 175 -3.49 -21.81 -6.91
C VAL A 175 -4.49 -22.94 -7.09
N ARG A 176 -5.76 -22.71 -6.73
CA ARG A 176 -6.83 -23.64 -7.12
C ARG A 176 -7.44 -23.15 -8.43
N TYR A 177 -7.46 -24.02 -9.44
CA TYR A 177 -8.18 -23.78 -10.68
C TYR A 177 -9.54 -24.46 -10.59
N CYS A 178 -10.61 -23.71 -10.82
CA CYS A 178 -11.94 -24.28 -10.95
C CYS A 178 -12.04 -25.08 -12.26
N HIS A 179 -12.82 -26.15 -12.27
CA HIS A 179 -13.05 -26.96 -13.48
C HIS A 179 -13.70 -26.17 -14.62
N ASP A 180 -14.46 -25.12 -14.28
CA ASP A 180 -15.11 -24.23 -15.26
C ASP A 180 -14.13 -23.37 -16.07
N GLY A 181 -12.82 -23.40 -15.75
CA GLY A 181 -11.79 -22.63 -16.47
C GLY A 181 -11.88 -21.11 -16.28
N SER A 182 -12.91 -20.61 -15.58
CA SER A 182 -13.12 -19.20 -15.28
C SER A 182 -12.10 -18.71 -14.24
N LYS A 183 -11.01 -18.11 -14.71
CA LYS A 183 -10.26 -17.13 -13.91
C LYS A 183 -11.19 -15.93 -13.77
N ILE A 184 -11.87 -15.79 -12.64
CA ILE A 184 -12.78 -14.66 -12.44
C ILE A 184 -11.96 -13.37 -12.42
N MET A 185 -11.97 -12.69 -13.55
CA MET A 185 -11.77 -11.25 -13.63
C MET A 185 -13.17 -10.67 -13.57
N LYS A 186 -13.62 -10.22 -12.39
CA LYS A 186 -14.89 -9.49 -12.26
C LYS A 186 -14.72 -8.11 -12.91
N SER A 187 -15.16 -7.94 -14.16
CA SER A 187 -15.50 -6.64 -14.72
C SER A 187 -16.96 -6.35 -14.40
N TRP A 188 -17.22 -5.28 -13.66
CA TRP A 188 -18.58 -4.79 -13.46
C TRP A 188 -19.09 -4.22 -14.78
N LEU A 189 -20.07 -4.90 -15.40
CA LEU A 189 -20.90 -4.26 -16.42
C LEU A 189 -22.04 -3.54 -15.70
N VAL A 190 -22.19 -2.27 -16.07
CA VAL A 190 -23.23 -1.36 -15.61
C VAL A 190 -24.58 -1.86 -16.10
N GLY A 191 -25.53 -2.01 -15.17
CA GLY A 191 -26.96 -2.07 -15.46
C GLY A 191 -27.62 -3.44 -15.33
N GLY A 192 -28.44 -3.60 -14.27
CA GLY A 192 -29.49 -4.61 -14.22
C GLY A 192 -29.44 -5.56 -13.02
N LEU A 193 -30.12 -5.16 -11.95
CA LEU A 193 -30.77 -5.94 -10.88
C LEU A 193 -30.11 -7.24 -10.33
N PRO A 194 -29.89 -7.34 -9.00
CA PRO A 194 -29.34 -8.53 -8.36
C PRO A 194 -30.45 -9.54 -8.07
N MET A 195 -30.49 -10.65 -8.81
CA MET A 195 -31.23 -11.82 -8.37
C MET A 195 -30.25 -12.79 -7.74
N LEU A 196 -30.51 -13.11 -6.47
CA LEU A 196 -29.85 -14.10 -5.63
C LEU A 196 -29.28 -15.29 -6.42
N ALA A 197 -28.01 -15.20 -6.77
CA ALA A 197 -27.23 -16.35 -7.20
C ALA A 197 -26.26 -16.66 -6.07
N CYS A 198 -26.46 -17.84 -5.49
CA CYS A 198 -25.58 -18.56 -4.60
C CYS A 198 -24.13 -18.06 -4.68
N ILE A 199 -23.61 -17.62 -3.55
CA ILE A 199 -22.18 -17.42 -3.33
C ILE A 199 -21.62 -18.79 -2.94
N PRO A 200 -20.99 -19.59 -3.84
CA PRO A 200 -19.92 -20.44 -3.39
C PRO A 200 -18.67 -19.55 -3.32
N ALA A 201 -18.25 -19.20 -2.11
CA ALA A 201 -17.03 -18.46 -1.82
C ALA A 201 -15.73 -19.26 -2.13
N SER A 202 -15.74 -20.09 -3.17
CA SER A 202 -14.67 -21.00 -3.58
C SER A 202 -14.37 -20.84 -5.07
N PHE A 203 -14.17 -19.59 -5.47
CA PHE A 203 -13.94 -19.15 -6.85
C PHE A 203 -12.46 -18.75 -6.99
N VAL A 204 -11.67 -19.51 -7.77
CA VAL A 204 -10.21 -19.35 -8.04
C VAL A 204 -9.45 -18.61 -6.93
N ALA A 205 -9.23 -19.27 -5.80
CA ALA A 205 -8.46 -18.69 -4.72
C ALA A 205 -6.97 -18.91 -4.96
N PHE A 206 -6.24 -17.86 -5.34
CA PHE A 206 -4.80 -17.83 -5.13
C PHE A 206 -4.56 -17.65 -3.63
N LYS A 207 -4.26 -18.76 -2.96
CA LYS A 207 -4.03 -18.80 -1.52
C LYS A 207 -2.55 -18.67 -1.23
N VAL A 208 -2.22 -17.73 -0.35
CA VAL A 208 -0.87 -17.51 0.14
C VAL A 208 -0.85 -17.85 1.62
N PHE A 209 0.01 -18.79 2.00
CA PHE A 209 0.17 -19.26 3.37
C PHE A 209 1.29 -18.48 4.04
N LEU A 210 0.97 -17.86 5.17
CA LEU A 210 1.91 -17.09 5.98
C LEU A 210 2.39 -17.91 7.18
N ASP A 211 3.55 -17.55 7.71
CA ASP A 211 4.09 -18.20 8.89
C ASP A 211 3.19 -17.99 10.12
N PRO A 212 2.79 -19.06 10.83
CA PRO A 212 1.87 -18.95 11.98
C PRO A 212 2.50 -18.18 13.16
N LYS A 213 3.83 -18.08 13.23
CA LYS A 213 4.55 -17.38 14.30
C LYS A 213 4.24 -15.88 14.34
N GLU A 214 3.96 -15.28 13.19
CA GLU A 214 3.73 -13.83 13.06
C GLU A 214 2.24 -13.45 13.04
N ARG A 215 1.37 -14.44 13.28
CA ARG A 215 -0.08 -14.28 13.22
C ARG A 215 -0.59 -13.10 14.05
N ASN A 216 -0.14 -13.00 15.30
CA ASN A 216 -0.58 -11.95 16.23
C ASN A 216 -0.34 -10.51 15.72
N ASN A 217 0.69 -10.32 14.88
CA ASN A 217 1.08 -9.00 14.38
C ASN A 217 0.53 -8.66 12.99
N THR A 218 0.09 -9.65 12.21
CA THR A 218 -0.25 -9.45 10.80
C THR A 218 -1.68 -9.84 10.45
N GLU A 219 -2.39 -10.57 11.32
CA GLU A 219 -3.79 -10.99 11.13
C GLU A 219 -4.74 -9.79 10.90
N TYR A 220 -4.52 -8.66 11.58
CA TYR A 220 -5.38 -7.48 11.42
C TYR A 220 -5.22 -6.76 10.07
N LYS A 221 -4.15 -7.05 9.31
CA LYS A 221 -3.83 -6.41 8.02
C LYS A 221 -4.14 -7.27 6.79
N LEU A 222 -4.61 -8.51 6.96
CA LEU A 222 -4.78 -9.45 5.85
C LEU A 222 -5.72 -8.93 4.76
N GLU A 223 -6.82 -8.28 5.16
CA GLU A 223 -7.76 -7.66 4.22
C GLU A 223 -7.12 -6.51 3.44
N THR A 224 -6.28 -5.71 4.10
CA THR A 224 -5.53 -4.63 3.48
C THR A 224 -4.53 -5.16 2.46
N PHE A 225 -3.79 -6.23 2.80
CA PHE A 225 -2.85 -6.87 1.87
C PHE A 225 -3.54 -7.35 0.60
N ALA A 226 -4.71 -7.99 0.75
CA ALA A 226 -5.50 -8.46 -0.39
C ALA A 226 -5.99 -7.30 -1.26
N ALA A 227 -6.50 -6.22 -0.66
CA ALA A 227 -6.98 -5.05 -1.38
C ALA A 227 -5.86 -4.31 -2.14
N VAL A 228 -4.71 -4.11 -1.49
CA VAL A 228 -3.53 -3.47 -2.10
C VAL A 228 -3.02 -4.30 -3.27
N TYR A 229 -2.89 -5.63 -3.10
CA TYR A 229 -2.46 -6.49 -4.18
C TYR A 229 -3.46 -6.49 -5.34
N ARG A 230 -4.76 -6.55 -5.06
CA ARG A 230 -5.80 -6.44 -6.09
C ARG A 230 -5.72 -5.14 -6.87
N LYS A 231 -5.48 -4.01 -6.20
CA LYS A 231 -5.36 -2.69 -6.84
C LYS A 231 -4.16 -2.61 -7.78
N LEU A 232 -3.02 -3.20 -7.39
CA LEU A 232 -1.78 -3.12 -8.17
C LEU A 232 -1.68 -4.18 -9.27
N ALA A 233 -2.14 -5.40 -8.98
CA ALA A 233 -1.96 -6.56 -9.85
C ALA A 233 -3.22 -6.94 -10.64
N GLY A 234 -4.40 -6.45 -10.25
CA GLY A 234 -5.68 -6.86 -10.83
C GLY A 234 -6.03 -8.33 -10.58
N LYS A 235 -5.47 -8.94 -9.52
CA LYS A 235 -5.66 -10.35 -9.15
C LYS A 235 -6.14 -10.45 -7.71
N ASP A 236 -7.13 -11.31 -7.48
CA ASP A 236 -7.62 -11.62 -6.14
C ASP A 236 -6.71 -12.63 -5.45
N VAL A 237 -6.41 -12.38 -4.17
CA VAL A 237 -5.53 -13.20 -3.34
C VAL A 237 -6.13 -13.32 -1.96
N VAL A 238 -6.02 -14.52 -1.39
CA VAL A 238 -6.47 -14.82 -0.03
C VAL A 238 -5.24 -15.21 0.79
N PHE A 239 -5.03 -14.54 1.91
CA PHE A 239 -3.97 -14.84 2.86
C PHE A 239 -4.54 -15.67 4.00
N GLU A 240 -3.93 -16.82 4.29
CA GLU A 240 -4.34 -17.75 5.34
C GLU A 240 -3.11 -18.21 6.12
N TYR A 241 -3.30 -18.59 7.38
CA TYR A 241 -2.29 -19.34 8.13
C TYR A 241 -2.56 -20.84 7.98
N PRO A 242 -1.54 -21.67 7.75
CA PRO A 242 -1.73 -23.11 7.76
C PRO A 242 -2.17 -23.54 9.17
N VAL A 243 -3.21 -24.38 9.23
CA VAL A 243 -3.60 -25.02 10.49
C VAL A 243 -2.53 -26.07 10.78
N THR A 244 -1.69 -25.85 11.79
CA THR A 244 -0.87 -26.92 12.36
C THR A 244 -1.83 -27.88 13.05
N GLU A 245 -2.08 -29.03 12.42
CA GLU A 245 -2.66 -30.18 13.12
C GLU A 245 -1.66 -30.56 14.22
N ALA A 246 -2.09 -30.40 15.48
CA ALA A 246 -1.33 -30.75 16.66
C ALA A 246 -1.42 -32.25 16.94
#